data_AF-A0A661AK10-F1
#
_entry.id   AF-A0A661AK10-F1
#
_cell.length_a   1.000
_cell.length_b   1.000
_cell.length_c   1.000
_cell.angle_alpha   90.00
_cell.angle_beta   90.00
_cell.angle_gamma   90.00
#
_symmetry.space_group_name_H-M   'P 1'
#
loop_
_entity.id
_entity.type
_entity.pdbx_description
1 polymer ?
#
loop_
_entity_poly.entity_id
_entity_poly.type
_entity_poly.pdbx_seq_one_letter_code
_entity_poly.pdbx_strand_id
1 'polypeptide(L)'
;MNLSGTGCKRQEVRVKPTPPEIEERVVLTREKLARLVSEFYGFQGSNYHSFVIKKGIFPGTEFGFYGADTVRRFQFAIVLSRIVFEKGLEGLYREVRIPPDVPSDAYYLNAVKLCLGLDLIKLNDKRFMPDSPVYLDEAVNALKRIRKLNEMEDKD
;
A
#
# COMPACT_ATOMS: atom_id res chain seq x y z
N MET A 1 68.37 -34.61 22.18
CA MET A 1 67.00 -34.62 22.72
C MET A 1 66.25 -33.50 22.02
N ASN A 2 65.30 -33.83 21.14
CA ASN A 2 64.64 -32.86 20.25
C ASN A 2 63.37 -32.31 20.90
N LEU A 3 63.28 -30.98 20.99
CA LEU A 3 62.10 -30.24 21.43
C LEU A 3 61.08 -30.21 20.29
N SER A 4 59.98 -30.95 20.41
CA SER A 4 58.85 -30.88 19.47
C SER A 4 58.01 -29.64 19.74
N GLY A 5 58.00 -28.71 18.78
CA GLY A 5 57.11 -27.56 18.77
C GLY A 5 55.65 -27.96 18.59
N THR A 6 54.79 -27.57 19.51
CA THR A 6 53.34 -27.65 19.41
C THR A 6 52.81 -26.45 18.61
N GLY A 7 52.57 -26.67 17.32
CA GLY A 7 51.84 -25.71 16.48
C GLY A 7 50.36 -25.73 16.82
N CYS A 8 49.86 -24.67 17.46
CA CYS A 8 48.42 -24.40 17.57
C CYS A 8 47.86 -24.11 16.17
N LYS A 9 47.13 -25.06 15.58
CA LYS A 9 46.33 -24.79 14.38
C LYS A 9 45.07 -24.02 14.77
N ARG A 10 45.02 -22.72 14.44
CA ARG A 10 43.78 -21.94 14.45
C ARG A 10 42.77 -22.61 13.51
N GLN A 11 41.66 -23.10 14.06
CA GLN A 11 40.48 -23.40 13.24
C GLN A 11 39.87 -22.07 12.79
N GLU A 12 39.94 -21.79 11.49
CA GLU A 12 39.15 -20.74 10.87
C GLU A 12 37.67 -21.15 10.95
N VAL A 13 36.96 -20.60 11.93
CA VAL A 13 35.50 -20.69 11.97
C VAL A 13 34.97 -19.82 10.83
N ARG A 14 34.54 -20.45 9.73
CA ARG A 14 33.77 -19.77 8.69
C ARG A 14 32.45 -19.31 9.32
N VAL A 15 32.39 -18.05 9.72
CA VAL A 15 31.15 -17.38 10.09
C VAL A 15 30.27 -17.42 8.85
N LYS A 16 29.17 -18.18 8.90
CA LYS A 16 28.15 -18.13 7.85
C LYS A 16 27.68 -16.67 7.77
N PRO A 17 27.57 -16.08 6.57
CA PRO A 17 27.00 -14.73 6.46
C PRO A 17 25.62 -14.77 7.11
N THR A 18 25.39 -13.88 8.08
CA THR A 18 24.06 -13.64 8.63
C THR A 18 23.14 -13.38 7.44
N PRO A 19 21.99 -14.08 7.33
CA PRO A 19 21.00 -13.74 6.31
C PRO A 19 20.73 -12.24 6.40
N PRO A 20 20.59 -11.52 5.27
CA PRO A 20 20.20 -10.12 5.32
C PRO A 20 18.95 -10.01 6.19
N GLU A 21 18.98 -9.11 7.17
CA GLU A 21 17.79 -8.78 7.95
C GLU A 21 16.70 -8.44 6.96
N ILE A 22 15.63 -9.24 6.94
CA ILE A 22 14.45 -8.92 6.13
C ILE A 22 13.91 -7.65 6.78
N GLU A 23 14.11 -6.50 6.15
CA GLU A 23 13.45 -5.26 6.56
C GLU A 23 11.95 -5.57 6.66
N GLU A 24 11.42 -5.61 7.88
CA GLU A 24 10.01 -5.84 8.10
C GLU A 24 9.24 -4.70 7.44
N ARG A 25 8.57 -5.01 6.32
CA ARG A 25 7.75 -4.02 5.63
C ARG A 25 6.70 -3.50 6.59
N VAL A 26 6.63 -2.17 6.71
CA VAL A 26 5.71 -1.51 7.64
C VAL A 26 4.28 -1.72 7.17
N VAL A 27 3.50 -2.47 7.94
CA VAL A 27 2.07 -2.64 7.69
C VAL A 27 1.35 -1.30 7.83
N LEU A 28 0.49 -0.99 6.86
CA LEU A 28 -0.27 0.24 6.83
C LEU A 28 -1.41 0.19 7.84
N THR A 29 -1.38 1.11 8.79
CA THR A 29 -2.49 1.31 9.72
C THR A 29 -3.44 2.37 9.19
N ARG A 30 -4.66 2.39 9.72
CA ARG A 30 -5.68 3.38 9.34
C ARG A 30 -5.25 4.81 9.64
N GLU A 31 -4.59 5.01 10.77
CA GLU A 31 -4.01 6.30 11.17
C GLU A 31 -2.98 6.78 10.15
N LYS A 32 -2.04 5.89 9.78
CA LYS A 32 -1.02 6.19 8.78
C LYS A 32 -1.64 6.51 7.43
N LEU A 33 -2.66 5.75 7.01
CA LEU A 33 -3.35 6.02 5.75
C LEU A 33 -4.09 7.37 5.77
N ALA A 34 -4.81 7.70 6.85
CA ALA A 34 -5.49 8.98 6.98
C ALA A 34 -4.51 10.15 6.94
N ARG A 35 -3.37 10.01 7.63
CA ARG A 35 -2.29 11.00 7.61
C ARG A 35 -1.68 11.16 6.22
N LEU A 36 -1.33 10.07 5.54
CA LEU A 36 -0.79 10.10 4.17
C LEU A 36 -1.77 10.75 3.18
N VAL A 37 -3.06 10.43 3.27
CA VAL A 37 -4.08 11.05 2.42
C VAL A 37 -4.19 12.54 2.73
N SER A 38 -4.23 12.95 4.00
CA SER A 38 -4.21 14.37 4.36
C SER A 38 -2.99 15.11 3.82
N GLU A 39 -1.79 14.53 3.96
CA GLU A 39 -0.54 15.08 3.42
C GLU A 39 -0.59 15.17 1.89
N PHE A 40 -1.17 14.17 1.21
CA PHE A 40 -1.39 14.21 -0.24
C PHE A 40 -2.23 15.41 -0.67
N TYR A 41 -3.23 15.80 0.14
CA TYR A 41 -4.07 16.98 -0.05
C TYR A 41 -3.46 18.28 0.49
N GLY A 42 -2.23 18.26 1.01
CA GLY A 42 -1.57 19.45 1.57
C GLY A 42 -2.08 19.90 2.93
N PHE A 43 -2.84 19.07 3.66
CA PHE A 43 -3.33 19.38 4.99
C PHE A 43 -2.25 19.08 6.07
N GLN A 44 -1.91 20.08 6.89
CA GLN A 44 -0.85 19.97 7.92
C GLN A 44 -1.39 20.05 9.37
N GLY A 45 -2.71 19.97 9.58
CA GLY A 45 -3.31 20.03 10.91
C GLY A 45 -3.32 18.69 11.64
N SER A 46 -3.49 18.74 12.97
CA SER A 46 -3.66 17.56 13.82
C SER A 46 -5.01 16.85 13.63
N ASN A 47 -6.01 17.53 13.03
CA ASN A 47 -7.37 17.01 12.80
C ASN A 47 -7.52 16.28 11.45
N TYR A 48 -6.50 15.54 11.01
CA TYR A 48 -6.46 14.91 9.69
C TYR A 48 -7.58 13.89 9.46
N HIS A 49 -7.99 13.15 10.51
CA HIS A 49 -9.14 12.24 10.44
C HIS A 49 -10.43 12.95 10.01
N SER A 50 -10.76 14.08 10.64
CA SER A 50 -11.94 14.87 10.31
C SER A 50 -11.87 15.44 8.90
N PHE A 51 -10.67 15.81 8.45
CA PHE A 51 -10.44 16.29 7.09
C PHE A 51 -10.80 15.22 6.05
N VAL A 52 -10.22 14.01 6.17
CA VAL A 52 -10.42 12.95 5.17
C VAL A 52 -11.84 12.38 5.16
N ILE A 53 -12.54 12.41 6.30
CA ILE A 53 -13.97 12.06 6.40
C ILE A 53 -14.83 13.11 5.70
N LYS A 54 -14.62 14.41 5.98
CA LYS A 54 -15.38 15.50 5.35
C LYS A 54 -15.19 15.56 3.83
N LYS A 55 -14.00 15.18 3.36
CA LYS A 55 -13.71 15.01 1.93
C LYS A 55 -14.39 13.78 1.30
N GLY A 56 -15.05 12.92 2.08
CA GLY A 56 -15.71 11.71 1.59
C GLY A 56 -14.76 10.62 1.11
N ILE A 57 -13.45 10.74 1.41
CA ILE A 57 -12.42 9.80 0.97
C ILE A 57 -12.48 8.50 1.76
N PHE A 58 -12.79 8.61 3.05
CA PHE A 58 -13.07 7.47 3.91
C PHE A 58 -14.57 7.35 4.08
N PRO A 59 -15.15 6.14 3.97
CA PRO A 59 -16.57 5.93 4.23
C PRO A 59 -16.86 6.31 5.69
N GLY A 60 -17.62 7.39 5.87
CA GLY A 60 -18.18 7.76 7.17
C GLY A 60 -19.39 6.88 7.43
N THR A 61 -19.30 5.99 8.42
CA THR A 61 -20.48 5.38 9.03
C THR A 61 -20.46 5.65 10.52
N GLU A 62 -21.65 5.74 11.13
CA GLU A 62 -21.93 5.93 12.57
C GLU A 62 -21.23 4.94 13.51
N PHE A 63 -20.57 3.93 12.96
CA PHE A 63 -19.81 2.93 13.68
C PHE A 63 -18.31 3.26 13.80
N GLY A 64 -17.84 4.40 13.27
CA GLY A 64 -16.41 4.67 13.23
C GLY A 64 -15.69 3.73 12.28
N PHE A 65 -14.39 3.98 12.07
CA PHE A 65 -13.52 3.06 11.34
C PHE A 65 -13.61 1.67 12.01
N TYR A 66 -14.39 0.72 11.48
CA TYR A 66 -14.42 -0.65 12.02
C TYR A 66 -13.46 -1.58 11.29
N GLY A 67 -12.78 -2.41 12.10
CA GLY A 67 -12.22 -3.70 11.70
C GLY A 67 -10.73 -3.73 11.37
N ALA A 68 -9.92 -4.20 12.35
CA ALA A 68 -8.45 -4.27 12.36
C ALA A 68 -7.75 -2.90 12.20
N ASP A 69 -6.66 -2.67 12.94
CA ASP A 69 -5.85 -1.45 12.73
C ASP A 69 -5.18 -1.46 11.34
N THR A 70 -4.94 -2.66 10.83
CA THR A 70 -4.37 -2.95 9.52
C THR A 70 -5.37 -2.68 8.40
N VAL A 71 -4.95 -1.87 7.43
CA VAL A 71 -5.69 -1.63 6.19
C VAL A 71 -5.54 -2.85 5.28
N ARG A 72 -6.68 -3.44 4.88
CA ARG A 72 -6.75 -4.50 3.87
C ARG A 72 -6.75 -3.92 2.46
N ARG A 73 -6.29 -4.70 1.49
CA ARG A 73 -6.18 -4.27 0.09
C ARG A 73 -7.50 -3.82 -0.53
N PHE A 74 -8.62 -4.47 -0.22
CA PHE A 74 -9.93 -4.01 -0.71
C PHE A 74 -10.32 -2.64 -0.13
N GLN A 75 -10.03 -2.40 1.16
CA GLN A 75 -10.33 -1.11 1.83
C GLN A 75 -9.49 0.00 1.20
N PHE A 76 -8.22 -0.30 0.93
CA PHE A 76 -7.31 0.63 0.29
C PHE A 76 -7.74 0.96 -1.15
N ALA A 77 -8.20 -0.03 -1.92
CA ALA A 77 -8.76 0.21 -3.26
C ALA A 77 -9.97 1.16 -3.22
N ILE A 78 -10.86 1.01 -2.23
CA ILE A 78 -12.01 1.93 -2.05
C ILE A 78 -11.50 3.36 -1.80
N VAL A 79 -10.54 3.55 -0.89
CA VAL A 79 -9.96 4.87 -0.59
C VAL A 79 -9.33 5.50 -1.82
N LEU A 80 -8.50 4.75 -2.55
CA LEU A 80 -7.88 5.23 -3.79
C LEU A 80 -8.92 5.59 -4.84
N SER A 81 -9.96 4.78 -5.01
CA SER A 81 -11.02 5.08 -5.98
C SER A 81 -11.74 6.39 -5.67
N ARG A 82 -11.96 6.70 -4.37
CA ARG A 82 -12.55 7.98 -3.96
C ARG A 82 -11.63 9.17 -4.29
N ILE A 83 -10.32 9.02 -4.12
CA ILE A 83 -9.35 10.05 -4.51
C ILE A 83 -9.38 10.24 -6.03
N VAL A 84 -9.39 9.15 -6.80
CA VAL A 84 -9.46 9.20 -8.27
C VAL A 84 -10.71 9.96 -8.73
N PHE A 85 -11.88 9.65 -8.19
CA PHE A 85 -13.13 10.35 -8.51
C PHE A 85 -13.13 11.83 -8.08
N GLU A 86 -12.59 12.14 -6.90
CA GLU A 86 -12.51 13.55 -6.45
C GLU A 86 -11.56 14.37 -7.33
N LYS A 87 -10.58 13.71 -7.95
CA LYS A 87 -9.63 14.32 -8.89
C LYS A 87 -10.08 14.29 -10.35
N GLY A 88 -11.21 13.65 -10.68
CA GLY A 88 -11.69 13.53 -12.07
C GLY A 88 -10.86 12.59 -12.95
N LEU A 89 -10.02 11.73 -12.35
CA LEU A 89 -9.05 10.90 -13.07
C LEU A 89 -9.64 9.58 -13.58
N GLU A 90 -10.95 9.35 -13.40
CA GLU A 90 -11.57 8.09 -13.79
C GLU A 90 -11.51 7.84 -15.30
N GLY A 91 -11.45 8.88 -16.14
CA GLY A 91 -11.35 8.75 -17.59
C GLY A 91 -10.06 8.10 -18.09
N LEU A 92 -9.01 8.07 -17.25
CA LEU A 92 -7.68 7.58 -17.62
C LEU A 92 -7.51 6.06 -17.46
N TYR A 93 -8.52 5.37 -16.89
CA TYR A 93 -8.38 3.94 -16.59
C TYR A 93 -8.41 3.08 -17.86
N ARG A 94 -7.59 2.03 -17.87
CA ARG A 94 -7.62 0.99 -18.91
C ARG A 94 -8.48 -0.17 -18.45
N GLU A 95 -9.20 -0.79 -19.37
CA GLU A 95 -9.96 -2.00 -19.07
C GLU A 95 -9.02 -3.13 -18.62
N VAL A 96 -9.40 -3.82 -17.53
CA VAL A 96 -8.60 -4.88 -16.93
C VAL A 96 -9.42 -6.15 -16.74
N ARG A 97 -8.77 -7.29 -16.92
CA ARG A 97 -9.34 -8.57 -16.54
C ARG A 97 -9.41 -8.66 -15.01
N ILE A 98 -10.57 -9.09 -14.51
CA ILE A 98 -10.78 -9.23 -13.07
C ILE A 98 -10.01 -10.44 -12.54
N PRO A 99 -9.20 -10.26 -11.47
CA PRO A 99 -8.54 -11.36 -10.80
C PRO A 99 -9.57 -12.37 -10.27
N PRO A 100 -9.29 -13.69 -10.35
CA PRO A 100 -10.26 -14.73 -10.02
C PRO A 100 -10.66 -14.75 -8.53
N ASP A 101 -9.85 -14.15 -7.67
CA ASP A 101 -10.09 -14.06 -6.23
C ASP A 101 -10.88 -12.80 -5.82
N VAL A 102 -11.43 -12.06 -6.78
CA VAL A 102 -12.35 -10.95 -6.56
C VAL A 102 -13.74 -11.37 -7.07
N PRO A 103 -14.72 -11.60 -6.17
CA PRO A 103 -16.09 -11.97 -6.57
C PRO A 103 -16.74 -10.90 -7.46
N SER A 104 -17.53 -11.32 -8.44
CA SER A 104 -18.22 -10.42 -9.38
C SER A 104 -19.32 -9.56 -8.75
N ASP A 105 -19.79 -9.95 -7.57
CA ASP A 105 -20.80 -9.28 -6.75
C ASP A 105 -20.19 -8.50 -5.57
N ALA A 106 -18.86 -8.49 -5.45
CA ALA A 106 -18.18 -7.77 -4.37
C ALA A 106 -18.47 -6.26 -4.48
N TYR A 107 -18.91 -5.64 -3.38
CA TYR A 107 -19.19 -4.20 -3.32
C TYR A 107 -17.98 -3.31 -3.64
N TYR A 108 -16.76 -3.85 -3.55
CA TYR A 108 -15.50 -3.19 -3.88
C TYR A 108 -14.98 -3.49 -5.30
N LEU A 109 -15.70 -4.27 -6.12
CA LEU A 109 -15.26 -4.70 -7.46
C LEU A 109 -14.86 -3.52 -8.35
N ASN A 110 -15.68 -2.47 -8.42
CA ASN A 110 -15.41 -1.32 -9.26
C ASN A 110 -14.18 -0.53 -8.80
N ALA A 111 -13.96 -0.45 -7.48
CA ALA A 111 -12.76 0.16 -6.92
C ALA A 111 -11.50 -0.62 -7.31
N VAL A 112 -11.56 -1.96 -7.30
CA VAL A 112 -10.46 -2.82 -7.75
C VAL A 112 -10.19 -2.62 -9.24
N LYS A 113 -11.22 -2.65 -10.09
CA LYS A 113 -11.09 -2.40 -11.54
C LYS A 113 -10.35 -1.09 -11.81
N LEU A 114 -10.80 -0.02 -11.18
CA LEU A 114 -10.24 1.31 -11.36
C LEU A 114 -8.77 1.37 -10.90
N CYS A 115 -8.48 0.83 -9.71
CA CYS A 115 -7.11 0.83 -9.18
C CYS A 115 -6.14 0.00 -10.01
N LEU A 116 -6.58 -1.13 -10.57
CA LEU A 116 -5.78 -1.95 -11.47
C LEU A 116 -5.60 -1.25 -12.83
N GLY A 117 -6.66 -0.66 -13.39
CA GLY A 117 -6.63 0.03 -14.67
C GLY A 117 -5.78 1.31 -14.71
N LEU A 118 -5.51 1.89 -13.54
CA LEU A 118 -4.66 3.07 -13.35
C LEU A 118 -3.25 2.73 -12.80
N ASP A 119 -2.93 1.44 -12.66
CA ASP A 119 -1.69 0.94 -12.06
C ASP A 119 -1.43 1.47 -10.63
N LEU A 120 -2.49 1.66 -9.83
CA LEU A 120 -2.41 2.12 -8.44
C LEU A 120 -2.11 0.97 -7.47
N ILE A 121 -2.59 -0.23 -7.76
CA ILE A 121 -2.34 -1.45 -6.99
C ILE A 121 -1.82 -2.52 -7.94
N LYS A 122 -0.74 -3.22 -7.53
CA LYS A 122 -0.20 -4.36 -8.30
C LYS A 122 -0.78 -5.67 -7.79
N LEU A 123 -0.98 -6.63 -8.69
CA LEU A 123 -1.36 -8.00 -8.31
C LEU A 123 -0.18 -8.72 -7.63
N ASN A 124 -0.48 -9.61 -6.71
CA ASN A 124 0.49 -10.55 -6.13
C ASN A 124 0.20 -11.94 -6.70
N ASP A 125 1.13 -12.54 -7.43
CA ASP A 125 0.94 -13.83 -8.10
C ASP A 125 -0.37 -13.94 -8.91
N LYS A 126 -0.67 -12.90 -9.71
CA LYS A 126 -1.91 -12.75 -10.51
C LYS A 126 -3.21 -12.68 -9.70
N ARG A 127 -3.12 -12.56 -8.39
CA ARG A 127 -4.23 -12.42 -7.45
C ARG A 127 -4.31 -11.01 -6.89
N PHE A 128 -5.52 -10.57 -6.57
CA PHE A 128 -5.72 -9.29 -5.89
C PHE A 128 -5.44 -9.41 -4.39
N MET A 129 -5.81 -10.54 -3.78
CA MET A 129 -5.73 -10.82 -2.34
C MET A 129 -6.46 -9.77 -1.49
N PRO A 130 -7.80 -9.68 -1.58
CA PRO A 130 -8.56 -8.56 -0.99
C PRO A 130 -8.32 -8.38 0.51
N ASP A 131 -8.16 -9.46 1.26
CA ASP A 131 -7.98 -9.44 2.71
C ASP A 131 -6.53 -9.29 3.19
N SER A 132 -5.55 -9.31 2.28
CA SER A 132 -4.15 -9.15 2.67
C SER A 132 -3.87 -7.72 3.16
N PRO A 133 -2.91 -7.56 4.07
CA PRO A 133 -2.48 -6.24 4.52
C PRO A 133 -1.89 -5.43 3.36
N VAL A 134 -2.05 -4.11 3.45
CA VAL A 134 -1.31 -3.16 2.63
C VAL A 134 -0.06 -2.73 3.38
N TYR A 135 1.05 -2.58 2.68
CA TYR A 135 2.28 -2.02 3.24
C TYR A 135 2.42 -0.53 2.92
N LEU A 136 3.13 0.20 3.77
CA LEU A 136 3.29 1.65 3.67
C LEU A 136 3.85 2.10 2.30
N ASP A 137 4.81 1.36 1.75
CA ASP A 137 5.43 1.63 0.46
C ASP A 137 4.43 1.49 -0.70
N GLU A 138 3.52 0.50 -0.64
CA GLU A 138 2.44 0.36 -1.62
C GLU A 138 1.54 1.60 -1.60
N ALA A 139 1.20 2.09 -0.41
CA ALA A 139 0.35 3.26 -0.26
C ALA A 139 1.00 4.54 -0.80
N VAL A 140 2.28 4.76 -0.45
CA VAL A 140 3.05 5.90 -0.96
C VAL A 140 3.19 5.85 -2.47
N ASN A 141 3.46 4.68 -3.04
CA ASN A 141 3.60 4.51 -4.49
C ASN A 141 2.28 4.78 -5.24
N ALA A 142 1.15 4.32 -4.69
CA ALA A 142 -0.16 4.61 -5.27
C ALA A 142 -0.47 6.13 -5.26
N LEU A 143 -0.24 6.83 -4.15
CA LEU A 143 -0.46 8.28 -4.07
C LEU A 143 0.48 9.06 -5.00
N LYS A 144 1.75 8.65 -5.12
CA LYS A 144 2.68 9.21 -6.12
C LYS A 144 2.18 9.00 -7.55
N ARG A 145 1.59 7.83 -7.85
CA ARG A 145 1.02 7.55 -9.16
C ARG A 145 -0.18 8.45 -9.46
N ILE A 146 -1.09 8.64 -8.50
CA ILE A 146 -2.22 9.58 -8.63
C ILE A 146 -1.71 10.99 -8.91
N ARG A 147 -0.72 11.49 -8.15
CA ARG A 147 -0.14 12.81 -8.38
C ARG A 147 0.38 12.98 -9.82
N LYS A 148 1.12 11.98 -10.31
CA LYS A 148 1.61 11.98 -11.70
C LYS A 148 0.48 11.98 -12.74
N LEU A 149 -0.61 11.25 -12.49
CA LEU A 149 -1.77 11.25 -13.39
C LEU A 149 -2.41 12.64 -13.44
N ASN A 150 -2.56 13.30 -12.28
CA ASN A 150 -3.10 14.66 -12.20
C ASN A 150 -2.23 15.68 -12.96
N GLU A 151 -0.90 15.59 -12.82
CA GLU A 151 0.05 16.46 -13.54
C GLU A 151 0.07 16.25 -15.06
N MET A 152 -0.46 15.12 -15.56
CA MET A 152 -0.60 14.86 -16.99
C MET A 152 -1.87 15.50 -17.57
N GLU A 153 -2.97 15.54 -16.82
CA GLU A 153 -4.21 16.23 -17.25
C GLU A 153 -4.06 17.75 -17.30
N ASP A 154 -3.27 18.35 -16.39
CA ASP A 154 -3.06 19.80 -16.36
C ASP A 154 -2.25 20.34 -17.59
N LYS A 155 -1.84 19.47 -18.52
CA LYS A 155 -1.00 19.82 -19.69
C LYS A 155 -1.69 19.69 -21.05
N ASP A 156 -2.94 19.24 -21.08
CA ASP A 156 -3.77 19.16 -22.29
C ASP A 156 -4.89 20.22 -22.27
#